data_AF-A0A914D5H3-F1
#
_entry.id   AF-A0A914D5H3-F1
#
_cell.length_a   1.000
_cell.length_b   1.000
_cell.length_c   1.000
_cell.angle_alpha   90.00
_cell.angle_beta   90.00
_cell.angle_gamma   90.00
#
_symmetry.space_group_name_H-M   'P 1'
#
loop_
_entity.id
_entity.type
_entity.pdbx_description
1 polymer ?
#
loop_
_entity_poly.entity_id
_entity_poly.type
_entity_poly.pdbx_seq_one_letter_code
_entity_poly.pdbx_strand_id
1 'polypeptide(L)'
;MKNSISKPGVTVDWSAVGSTKLASVASTESAFIIQKAPFDQGYGGPDIVEVLLLSQYLSQCEGPLWNSVRGRGLAYGANIYPLADQGSLVLSLYRCSQPVEAYKATKDLILGILDSKEVSPTLFEAAKRSLVCELAASYENVKSACQVSLLSTLRDIPHDYIVKLCQRIWEASEDRVLEKGSPYLRNLFDDNKCVRSITAHPSKVSEIELAFKNATTIKIENLQVEPPEFKNVTFENDTNEV
;
A
#
# COMPACT_ATOMS: atom_id res chain seq x y z
N MET A 1 -4.91 -0.80 31.33
CA MET A 1 -4.07 -0.34 30.21
C MET A 1 -3.88 -1.52 29.27
N LYS A 2 -4.55 -1.52 28.11
CA LYS A 2 -4.37 -2.54 27.08
C LYS A 2 -3.31 -2.02 26.10
N ASN A 3 -2.09 -2.51 26.23
CA ASN A 3 -1.04 -2.24 25.25
C ASN A 3 -1.39 -3.01 23.97
N SER A 4 -1.79 -2.31 22.92
CA SER A 4 -1.93 -2.86 21.56
C SER A 4 -0.53 -3.02 20.96
N ILE A 5 0.23 -4.00 21.46
CA ILE A 5 1.45 -4.41 20.78
C ILE A 5 0.99 -5.30 19.63
N SER A 6 1.11 -4.79 18.41
CA SER A 6 0.90 -5.55 17.19
C SER A 6 1.77 -6.81 17.20
N LYS A 7 1.17 -7.99 17.03
CA LYS A 7 1.90 -9.27 16.94
C LYS A 7 2.94 -9.20 15.81
N PRO A 8 4.08 -9.92 15.89
CA PRO A 8 5.01 -10.04 14.76
C PRO A 8 4.26 -10.42 13.48
N GLY A 9 4.46 -9.66 12.39
CA GLY A 9 3.74 -9.82 11.12
C GLY A 9 2.46 -8.99 10.98
N VAL A 10 1.83 -8.55 12.08
CA VAL A 10 0.69 -7.62 12.04
C VAL A 10 1.24 -6.21 11.87
N THR A 11 1.19 -5.69 10.65
CA THR A 11 1.71 -4.34 10.34
C THR A 11 0.67 -3.25 10.62
N VAL A 12 -0.58 -3.63 10.92
CA VAL A 12 -1.71 -2.71 11.13
C VAL A 12 -2.57 -3.17 12.29
N ASP A 13 -2.82 -2.28 13.25
CA ASP A 13 -3.85 -2.48 14.26
C ASP A 13 -5.23 -2.05 13.71
N TRP A 14 -6.01 -3.03 13.26
CA TRP A 14 -7.36 -2.79 12.74
C TRP A 14 -8.37 -2.37 13.83
N SER A 15 -8.02 -2.42 15.12
CA SER A 15 -8.85 -1.78 16.15
C SER A 15 -8.76 -0.25 16.11
N ALA A 16 -7.74 0.29 15.43
CA ALA A 16 -7.52 1.73 15.27
C ALA A 16 -8.16 2.31 13.99
N VAL A 17 -9.07 1.57 13.34
CA VAL A 17 -9.81 2.05 12.15
C VAL A 17 -10.51 3.38 12.43
N GLY A 18 -10.45 4.30 11.48
CA GLY A 18 -10.93 5.68 11.60
C GLY A 18 -10.02 6.62 12.37
N SER A 19 -8.93 6.10 12.96
CA SER A 19 -7.91 6.94 13.54
C SER A 19 -6.92 7.44 12.50
N THR A 20 -6.54 8.71 12.65
CA THR A 20 -5.38 9.28 11.96
C THR A 20 -4.31 9.51 13.02
N LYS A 21 -3.11 8.98 12.82
CA LYS A 21 -1.95 9.24 13.69
C LYS A 21 -1.05 10.25 13.02
N LEU A 22 -0.70 11.31 13.73
CA LEU A 22 0.15 12.38 13.23
C LEU A 22 1.44 12.44 14.05
N ALA A 23 2.60 12.39 13.40
CA ALA A 23 3.88 12.60 14.06
C ALA A 23 4.60 13.82 13.45
N SER A 24 4.99 14.75 14.30
CA SER A 24 5.70 15.96 13.89
C SER A 24 7.22 15.71 13.84
N VAL A 25 7.85 15.90 12.69
CA VAL A 25 9.29 15.69 12.49
C VAL A 25 9.92 16.99 11.99
N ALA A 26 10.70 17.67 12.85
CA ALA A 26 11.28 18.97 12.52
C ALA A 26 12.38 18.92 11.44
N SER A 27 12.99 17.76 11.20
CA SER A 27 14.07 17.61 10.22
C SER A 27 13.59 17.46 8.77
N THR A 28 12.28 17.48 8.52
CA THR A 28 11.73 17.36 7.16
C THR A 28 10.73 18.47 6.89
N GLU A 29 10.93 19.17 5.78
CA GLU A 29 10.00 20.18 5.26
C GLU A 29 8.83 19.56 4.49
N SER A 30 8.90 18.26 4.22
CA SER A 30 7.86 17.53 3.48
C SER A 30 6.98 16.72 4.42
N ALA A 31 5.73 16.52 4.02
CA ALA A 31 4.83 15.61 4.68
C ALA A 31 4.76 14.25 3.96
N PHE A 32 4.40 13.20 4.69
CA PHE A 32 4.22 11.85 4.16
C PHE A 32 2.90 11.30 4.69
N ILE A 33 2.09 10.73 3.81
CA ILE A 33 0.81 10.13 4.18
C ILE A 33 0.84 8.67 3.75
N ILE A 34 0.67 7.77 4.71
CA ILE A 34 0.40 6.36 4.48
C ILE A 34 -1.00 6.07 4.98
N GLN A 35 -1.85 5.55 4.11
CA GLN A 35 -3.19 5.13 4.46
C GLN A 35 -3.37 3.68 4.05
N LYS A 36 -3.96 2.88 4.93
CA LYS A 36 -4.20 1.46 4.68
C LYS A 36 -5.67 1.12 4.88
N ALA A 37 -6.20 0.26 4.02
CA ALA A 37 -7.53 -0.34 4.14
C ALA A 37 -7.42 -1.87 4.06
N PRO A 38 -8.37 -2.63 4.64
CA PRO A 38 -8.41 -4.08 4.53
C PRO A 38 -8.45 -4.52 3.06
N PHE A 39 -7.66 -5.54 2.77
CA PHE A 39 -7.63 -6.21 1.48
C PHE A 39 -7.55 -7.70 1.74
N ASP A 40 -8.69 -8.38 1.57
CA ASP A 40 -8.88 -9.77 1.95
C ASP A 40 -8.45 -10.77 0.87
N GLN A 41 -7.80 -10.29 -0.20
CA GLN A 41 -7.31 -11.13 -1.28
C GLN A 41 -5.84 -11.52 -1.03
N GLY A 42 -5.59 -12.82 -0.96
CA GLY A 42 -4.24 -13.37 -1.04
C GLY A 42 -3.71 -13.37 -2.48
N TYR A 43 -2.50 -13.91 -2.68
CA TYR A 43 -1.89 -14.05 -4.02
C TYR A 43 -2.76 -14.86 -4.99
N GLY A 44 -3.44 -15.90 -4.50
CA GLY A 44 -4.39 -16.70 -5.29
C GLY A 44 -5.82 -16.13 -5.37
N GLY A 45 -6.06 -14.93 -4.83
CA GLY A 45 -7.42 -14.37 -4.74
C GLY A 45 -8.07 -14.14 -6.10
N PRO A 46 -9.41 -14.26 -6.19
CA PRO A 46 -10.14 -14.00 -7.43
C PRO A 46 -9.93 -12.57 -7.96
N ASP A 47 -9.83 -11.58 -7.06
CA ASP A 47 -9.83 -10.15 -7.40
C ASP A 47 -8.44 -9.49 -7.34
N ILE A 48 -7.38 -10.27 -7.10
CA ILE A 48 -6.00 -9.75 -6.95
C ILE A 48 -5.52 -9.02 -8.21
N VAL A 49 -5.87 -9.54 -9.39
CA VAL A 49 -5.43 -8.96 -10.68
C VAL A 49 -6.13 -7.64 -10.92
N GLU A 50 -7.42 -7.56 -10.60
CA GLU A 50 -8.24 -6.38 -10.76
C GLU A 50 -7.75 -5.26 -9.85
N VAL A 51 -7.40 -5.56 -8.59
CA VAL A 51 -6.81 -4.56 -7.70
C VAL A 51 -5.40 -4.17 -8.10
N LEU A 52 -4.54 -5.12 -8.48
CA LEU A 52 -3.19 -4.82 -8.97
C LEU A 52 -3.21 -3.91 -10.20
N LEU A 53 -4.02 -4.24 -11.20
CA LEU A 53 -4.05 -3.53 -12.46
C LEU A 53 -4.72 -2.15 -12.32
N LEU A 54 -5.78 -2.02 -11.51
CA LEU A 54 -6.37 -0.71 -11.21
C LEU A 54 -5.40 0.18 -10.43
N SER A 55 -4.67 -0.41 -9.47
CA SER A 55 -3.62 0.30 -8.73
C SER A 55 -2.50 0.78 -9.64
N GLN A 56 -2.05 -0.07 -10.58
CA GLN A 56 -1.06 0.28 -11.58
C GLN A 56 -1.56 1.37 -12.51
N TYR A 57 -2.80 1.25 -13.02
CA TYR A 57 -3.40 2.24 -13.90
C TYR A 57 -3.37 3.63 -13.29
N LEU A 58 -3.71 3.73 -12.00
CA LEU A 58 -3.71 5.00 -11.26
C LEU A 58 -2.30 5.53 -11.00
N SER A 59 -1.34 4.65 -10.67
CA SER A 59 -0.03 5.01 -10.11
C SER A 59 1.11 5.06 -11.13
N GLN A 60 0.92 4.49 -12.33
CA GLN A 60 1.95 4.43 -13.38
C GLN A 60 2.47 5.82 -13.76
N CYS A 61 3.67 5.85 -14.35
CA CYS A 61 4.24 7.06 -14.92
C CYS A 61 3.27 7.68 -15.94
N GLU A 62 3.04 8.99 -15.86
CA GLU A 62 2.06 9.73 -16.69
C GLU A 62 0.60 9.27 -16.54
N GLY A 63 0.31 8.42 -15.55
CA GLY A 63 -1.04 8.00 -15.17
C GLY A 63 -1.83 9.10 -14.44
N PRO A 64 -3.07 8.80 -14.03
CA PRO A 64 -3.96 9.75 -13.38
C PRO A 64 -3.36 10.45 -12.15
N LEU A 65 -2.75 9.69 -11.21
CA LEU A 65 -2.17 10.25 -10.00
C LEU A 65 -0.91 11.06 -10.30
N TRP A 66 -0.11 10.62 -11.28
CA TRP A 66 1.05 11.39 -11.73
C TRP A 66 0.62 12.77 -12.21
N ASN A 67 -0.37 12.86 -13.10
CA ASN A 67 -0.77 14.14 -13.67
C ASN A 67 -1.46 15.04 -12.63
N SER A 68 -2.36 14.47 -11.82
CA SER A 68 -3.20 15.25 -10.90
C SER A 68 -2.49 15.64 -9.61
N VAL A 69 -1.53 14.84 -9.13
CA VAL A 69 -0.84 15.08 -7.85
C VAL A 69 0.58 15.57 -8.10
N ARG A 70 1.38 14.80 -8.85
CA ARG A 70 2.79 15.16 -9.10
C ARG A 70 2.93 16.30 -10.10
N GLY A 71 2.18 16.27 -11.20
CA GLY A 71 2.18 17.33 -12.22
C GLY A 71 1.75 18.69 -11.67
N ARG A 72 0.89 18.69 -10.64
CA ARG A 72 0.48 19.90 -9.92
C ARG A 72 1.43 20.31 -8.79
N GLY A 73 2.50 19.56 -8.54
CA GLY A 73 3.49 19.86 -7.49
C GLY A 73 2.99 19.64 -6.06
N LEU A 74 1.90 18.89 -5.85
CA LEU A 74 1.31 18.64 -4.54
C LEU A 74 2.10 17.59 -3.73
N ALA A 75 2.60 16.57 -4.41
CA ALA A 75 3.49 15.55 -3.85
C ALA A 75 4.46 15.02 -4.90
N TYR A 76 5.64 14.57 -4.47
CA TYR A 76 6.61 13.96 -5.37
C TYR A 76 6.14 12.58 -5.90
N GLY A 77 5.45 11.81 -5.06
CA GLY A 77 4.91 10.51 -5.43
C GLY A 77 3.52 10.27 -4.86
N ALA A 78 2.67 9.61 -5.63
CA ALA A 78 1.33 9.19 -5.23
C ALA A 78 1.05 7.81 -5.81
N ASN A 79 1.03 6.79 -4.95
CA ASN A 79 0.95 5.39 -5.38
C ASN A 79 -0.10 4.64 -4.57
N ILE A 80 -0.76 3.70 -5.23
CA ILE A 80 -1.60 2.68 -4.61
C ILE A 80 -1.00 1.32 -4.92
N TYR A 81 -0.94 0.44 -3.93
CA TYR A 81 -0.48 -0.93 -4.14
C TYR A 81 -1.03 -1.87 -3.05
N PRO A 82 -1.40 -3.11 -3.41
CA PRO A 82 -1.77 -4.11 -2.43
C PRO A 82 -0.54 -4.73 -1.77
N LEU A 83 -0.66 -5.03 -0.48
CA LEU A 83 0.25 -5.88 0.28
C LEU A 83 -0.53 -7.13 0.69
N ALA A 84 -0.59 -8.11 -0.21
CA ALA A 84 -1.37 -9.34 -0.03
C ALA A 84 -0.96 -10.11 1.23
N ASP A 85 0.33 -10.19 1.54
CA ASP A 85 0.83 -10.80 2.80
C ASP A 85 0.28 -10.14 4.07
N GLN A 86 0.04 -8.82 4.00
CA GLN A 86 -0.43 -8.03 5.14
C GLN A 86 -1.96 -7.89 5.14
N GLY A 87 -2.64 -8.42 4.13
CA GLY A 87 -4.08 -8.26 3.94
C GLY A 87 -4.49 -6.78 3.88
N SER A 88 -3.69 -5.92 3.25
CA SER A 88 -3.96 -4.47 3.20
C SER A 88 -3.71 -3.86 1.83
N LEU A 89 -4.55 -2.91 1.44
CA LEU A 89 -4.33 -2.01 0.32
C LEU A 89 -3.75 -0.71 0.85
N VAL A 90 -2.69 -0.21 0.21
CA VAL A 90 -1.95 0.97 0.68
C VAL A 90 -2.11 2.11 -0.30
N LEU A 91 -2.42 3.30 0.20
CA LEU A 91 -2.19 4.58 -0.46
C LEU A 91 -0.97 5.24 0.18
N SER A 92 -0.01 5.65 -0.65
CA SER A 92 1.22 6.31 -0.25
C SER A 92 1.38 7.64 -0.99
N LEU A 93 1.36 8.74 -0.25
CA LEU A 93 1.73 10.07 -0.74
C LEU A 93 3.09 10.44 -0.17
N TYR A 94 4.08 10.47 -1.05
CA TYR A 94 5.49 10.63 -0.72
C TYR A 94 5.98 12.04 -1.01
N ARG A 95 6.62 12.67 -0.01
CA ARG A 95 7.12 14.05 -0.04
C ARG A 95 6.06 15.04 -0.56
N CYS A 96 5.01 15.20 0.22
CA CYS A 96 3.97 16.19 -0.01
C CYS A 96 4.44 17.58 0.40
N SER A 97 4.30 18.55 -0.50
CA SER A 97 4.46 19.97 -0.18
C SER A 97 3.21 20.52 0.52
N GLN A 98 2.04 20.05 0.06
CA GLN A 98 0.72 20.44 0.54
C GLN A 98 -0.08 19.17 0.90
N PRO A 99 0.07 18.58 2.10
CA PRO A 99 -0.49 17.28 2.44
C PRO A 99 -2.02 17.21 2.35
N VAL A 100 -2.71 18.27 2.81
CA VAL A 100 -4.18 18.32 2.79
C VAL A 100 -4.70 18.39 1.35
N GLU A 101 -4.12 19.27 0.53
CA GLU A 101 -4.51 19.40 -0.87
C GLU A 101 -4.15 18.13 -1.67
N ALA A 102 -2.96 17.56 -1.45
CA ALA A 102 -2.54 16.31 -2.10
C ALA A 102 -3.50 15.15 -1.79
N TYR A 103 -3.90 15.00 -0.53
CA TYR A 103 -4.88 13.98 -0.13
C TYR A 103 -6.24 14.22 -0.79
N LYS A 104 -6.74 15.45 -0.76
CA LYS A 104 -8.02 15.81 -1.38
C LYS A 104 -8.03 15.54 -2.88
N ALA A 105 -7.01 16.03 -3.60
CA ALA A 105 -6.87 15.81 -5.04
C ALA A 105 -6.81 14.32 -5.39
N THR A 106 -6.11 13.52 -4.57
CA THR A 106 -6.03 12.07 -4.71
C THR A 106 -7.41 11.42 -4.54
N LYS A 107 -8.12 11.77 -3.45
CA LYS A 107 -9.46 11.24 -3.13
C LYS A 107 -10.47 11.58 -4.23
N ASP A 108 -10.54 12.85 -4.61
CA ASP A 108 -11.51 13.35 -5.59
C ASP A 108 -11.28 12.71 -6.97
N LEU A 109 -10.00 12.59 -7.40
CA LEU A 109 -9.64 11.94 -8.66
C LEU A 109 -10.08 10.47 -8.68
N ILE A 110 -9.67 9.71 -7.66
CA ILE A 110 -9.93 8.27 -7.64
C ILE A 110 -11.43 8.03 -7.59
N LEU A 111 -12.15 8.64 -6.63
CA LEU A 111 -13.60 8.47 -6.55
C LEU A 111 -14.30 8.91 -7.84
N GLY A 112 -13.86 10.00 -8.46
CA GLY A 112 -14.35 10.43 -9.77
C GLY A 112 -14.22 9.36 -10.85
N ILE A 113 -13.04 8.73 -10.98
CA ILE A 113 -12.81 7.63 -11.94
C ILE A 113 -13.67 6.41 -11.59
N LEU A 114 -13.78 6.05 -10.31
CA LEU A 114 -14.57 4.89 -9.89
C LEU A 114 -16.09 5.12 -10.07
N ASP A 115 -16.54 6.37 -10.02
CA ASP A 115 -17.94 6.76 -10.21
C ASP A 115 -18.29 6.89 -11.70
N SER A 116 -17.44 7.53 -12.50
CA SER A 116 -17.65 7.65 -13.96
C SER A 116 -17.42 6.34 -14.70
N LYS A 117 -16.59 5.45 -14.14
CA LYS A 117 -16.09 4.23 -14.80
C LYS A 117 -15.38 4.51 -16.12
N GLU A 118 -14.86 5.73 -16.27
CA GLU A 118 -14.12 6.13 -17.46
C GLU A 118 -12.64 5.86 -17.28
N VAL A 119 -12.13 4.92 -18.07
CA VAL A 119 -10.72 4.55 -18.13
C VAL A 119 -10.23 4.81 -19.55
N SER A 120 -9.02 5.35 -19.69
CA SER A 120 -8.40 5.51 -21.02
C SER A 120 -7.87 4.16 -21.49
N PRO A 121 -8.32 3.63 -22.64
CA PRO A 121 -7.86 2.32 -23.10
C PRO A 121 -6.36 2.28 -23.36
N THR A 122 -5.79 3.39 -23.85
CA THR A 122 -4.34 3.50 -24.06
C THR A 122 -3.57 3.44 -22.76
N LEU A 123 -4.02 4.16 -21.72
CA LEU A 123 -3.37 4.13 -20.41
C LEU A 123 -3.58 2.79 -19.70
N PHE A 124 -4.71 2.13 -19.92
CA PHE A 124 -4.98 0.80 -19.38
C PHE A 124 -4.07 -0.26 -20.00
N GLU A 125 -3.91 -0.23 -21.32
CA GLU A 125 -2.95 -1.07 -22.04
C GLU A 125 -1.50 -0.77 -21.63
N ALA A 126 -1.16 0.49 -21.34
CA ALA A 126 0.14 0.84 -20.75
C ALA A 126 0.29 0.24 -19.35
N ALA A 127 -0.75 0.27 -18.51
CA ALA A 127 -0.73 -0.28 -17.16
C ALA A 127 -0.46 -1.79 -17.17
N LYS A 128 -1.09 -2.54 -18.09
CA LYS A 128 -0.81 -3.98 -18.26
C LYS A 128 0.66 -4.23 -18.56
N ARG A 129 1.22 -3.49 -19.52
CA ARG A 129 2.63 -3.62 -19.93
C ARG A 129 3.58 -3.25 -18.79
N SER A 130 3.30 -2.16 -18.09
CA SER A 130 4.09 -1.72 -16.94
C SER A 130 4.09 -2.77 -15.84
N LEU A 131 2.92 -3.30 -15.50
CA LEU A 131 2.80 -4.32 -14.45
C LEU A 131 3.53 -5.62 -14.83
N VAL A 132 3.37 -6.10 -16.06
CA VAL A 132 4.10 -7.29 -16.55
C VAL A 132 5.61 -7.05 -16.56
N CYS A 133 6.07 -5.85 -16.95
CA CYS A 133 7.48 -5.48 -16.91
C CYS A 133 8.04 -5.49 -15.49
N GLU A 134 7.31 -4.92 -14.52
CA GLU A 134 7.70 -4.93 -13.10
C GLU A 134 7.77 -6.36 -12.53
N LEU A 135 6.80 -7.21 -12.89
CA LEU A 135 6.82 -8.62 -12.52
C LEU A 135 8.02 -9.35 -13.13
N ALA A 136 8.34 -9.12 -14.40
CA ALA A 136 9.52 -9.70 -15.04
C ALA A 136 10.84 -9.19 -14.41
N ALA A 137 10.92 -7.89 -14.12
CA ALA A 137 12.09 -7.28 -13.49
C ALA A 137 12.38 -7.85 -12.10
N SER A 138 11.38 -8.37 -11.38
CA SER A 138 11.59 -9.05 -10.10
C SER A 138 12.47 -10.32 -10.20
N TYR A 139 12.67 -10.84 -11.41
CA TYR A 139 13.54 -11.99 -11.73
C TYR A 139 14.80 -11.63 -12.52
N GLU A 140 15.15 -10.34 -12.66
CA GLU A 140 16.23 -9.87 -13.55
C GLU A 140 17.60 -10.50 -13.24
N ASN A 141 17.88 -10.77 -11.97
CA ASN A 141 19.15 -11.34 -11.53
C ASN A 141 18.98 -12.51 -10.55
N VAL A 142 20.02 -13.34 -10.45
CA VAL A 142 20.02 -14.58 -9.63
C VAL A 142 19.64 -14.31 -8.18
N LYS A 143 20.13 -13.20 -7.59
CA LYS A 143 19.79 -12.82 -6.21
C LYS A 143 18.30 -12.57 -6.05
N SER A 144 17.71 -11.76 -6.93
CA SER A 144 16.29 -11.40 -6.87
C SER A 144 15.41 -12.63 -7.16
N ALA A 145 15.77 -13.44 -8.16
CA ALA A 145 15.09 -14.70 -8.43
C ALA A 145 15.14 -15.68 -7.24
N CYS A 146 16.28 -15.78 -6.54
CA CYS A 146 16.41 -16.58 -5.33
C CYS A 146 15.50 -16.06 -4.21
N GLN A 147 15.46 -14.74 -3.99
CA GLN A 147 14.57 -14.12 -2.99
C GLN A 147 13.09 -14.38 -3.29
N VAL A 148 12.67 -14.21 -4.55
CA VAL A 148 11.28 -14.47 -4.95
C VAL A 148 10.94 -15.95 -4.81
N SER A 149 11.85 -16.86 -5.20
CA SER A 149 11.66 -18.31 -5.04
C SER A 149 11.50 -18.71 -3.58
N LEU A 150 12.40 -18.26 -2.70
CA LEU A 150 12.34 -18.53 -1.27
C LEU A 150 11.04 -18.02 -0.65
N LEU A 151 10.66 -16.77 -0.94
CA LEU A 151 9.41 -16.19 -0.43
C LEU A 151 8.17 -16.91 -1.00
N SER A 152 8.21 -17.36 -2.26
CA SER A 152 7.10 -18.10 -2.87
C SER A 152 6.88 -19.44 -2.17
N THR A 153 7.95 -20.16 -1.85
CA THR A 153 7.87 -21.41 -1.05
C THR A 153 7.29 -21.14 0.33
N LEU A 154 7.73 -20.08 1.01
CA LEU A 154 7.21 -19.71 2.34
C LEU A 154 5.73 -19.29 2.31
N ARG A 155 5.26 -18.76 1.18
CA ARG A 155 3.87 -18.33 0.96
C ARG A 155 2.99 -19.42 0.35
N ASP A 156 3.52 -20.62 0.12
CA ASP A 156 2.85 -21.72 -0.58
C ASP A 156 2.30 -21.31 -1.97
N ILE A 157 3.09 -20.52 -2.71
CA ILE A 157 2.76 -20.04 -4.05
C ILE A 157 3.34 -21.00 -5.10
N PRO A 158 2.54 -21.48 -6.07
CA PRO A 158 3.03 -22.35 -7.14
C PRO A 158 4.15 -21.72 -7.98
N HIS A 159 5.11 -22.53 -8.45
CA HIS A 159 6.22 -22.04 -9.28
C HIS A 159 5.78 -21.35 -10.57
N ASP A 160 4.63 -21.73 -11.13
CA ASP A 160 4.07 -21.14 -12.35
C ASP A 160 3.15 -19.92 -12.09
N TYR A 161 3.06 -19.47 -10.83
CA TYR A 161 2.17 -18.39 -10.42
C TYR A 161 2.38 -17.10 -11.22
N ILE A 162 3.63 -16.66 -11.39
CA ILE A 162 3.91 -15.40 -12.11
C ILE A 162 3.51 -15.49 -13.57
N VAL A 163 3.73 -16.64 -14.22
CA VAL A 163 3.31 -16.86 -15.61
C VAL A 163 1.78 -16.76 -15.72
N LYS A 164 1.05 -17.44 -14.82
CA LYS A 164 -0.41 -17.37 -14.74
C LYS A 164 -0.91 -15.97 -14.41
N LEU A 165 -0.23 -15.24 -13.54
CA LEU A 165 -0.57 -13.88 -13.16
C LEU A 165 -0.42 -12.94 -14.36
N CYS A 166 0.70 -13.02 -15.10
CA CYS A 166 0.91 -12.25 -16.33
C CYS A 166 -0.17 -12.55 -17.39
N GLN A 167 -0.54 -13.82 -17.56
CA GLN A 167 -1.64 -14.19 -18.47
C GLN A 167 -2.97 -13.54 -18.06
N ARG A 168 -3.34 -13.64 -16.78
CA ARG A 168 -4.57 -13.01 -16.26
C ARG A 168 -4.55 -11.49 -16.43
N ILE A 169 -3.40 -10.83 -16.22
CA ILE A 169 -3.24 -9.39 -16.43
C ILE A 169 -3.47 -9.04 -17.90
N TRP A 170 -2.91 -9.82 -18.83
CA TRP A 170 -3.05 -9.58 -20.26
C TRP A 170 -4.50 -9.70 -20.74
N GLU A 171 -5.20 -10.73 -20.24
CA GLU A 171 -6.60 -11.04 -20.57
C GLU A 171 -7.63 -10.15 -19.85
N ALA A 172 -7.21 -9.36 -18.86
CA ALA A 172 -8.11 -8.51 -18.08
C ALA A 172 -8.78 -7.43 -18.93
N SER A 173 -10.08 -7.24 -18.74
CA SER A 173 -10.86 -6.15 -19.35
C SER A 173 -11.04 -4.97 -18.38
N GLU A 174 -11.18 -3.77 -18.94
CA GLU A 174 -11.39 -2.52 -18.20
C GLU A 174 -12.62 -2.61 -17.29
N ASP A 175 -13.75 -3.06 -17.84
CA ASP A 175 -15.02 -3.19 -17.10
C ASP A 175 -14.89 -4.08 -15.88
N ARG A 176 -14.25 -5.25 -16.04
CA ARG A 176 -14.07 -6.23 -14.96
C ARG A 176 -13.14 -5.68 -13.88
N VAL A 177 -12.06 -5.03 -14.29
CA VAL A 177 -11.09 -4.40 -13.37
C VAL A 177 -11.77 -3.30 -12.55
N LEU A 178 -12.58 -2.46 -13.19
CA LEU A 178 -13.36 -1.45 -12.48
C LEU A 178 -14.40 -2.09 -11.56
N GLU A 179 -15.17 -3.06 -12.03
CA GLU A 179 -16.23 -3.70 -11.24
C GLU A 179 -15.68 -4.35 -9.96
N LYS A 180 -14.60 -5.14 -10.08
CA LYS A 180 -14.03 -5.90 -8.95
C LYS A 180 -13.02 -5.12 -8.13
N GLY A 181 -12.26 -4.22 -8.76
CA GLY A 181 -11.24 -3.41 -8.08
C GLY A 181 -11.81 -2.22 -7.31
N SER A 182 -12.87 -1.58 -7.81
CA SER A 182 -13.43 -0.35 -7.22
C SER A 182 -13.80 -0.48 -5.73
N PRO A 183 -14.47 -1.55 -5.26
CA PRO A 183 -14.83 -1.67 -3.84
C PRO A 183 -13.63 -1.56 -2.90
N TYR A 184 -12.49 -2.14 -3.27
CA TYR A 184 -11.27 -2.11 -2.47
C TYR A 184 -10.66 -0.69 -2.41
N LEU A 185 -10.59 -0.01 -3.55
CA LEU A 185 -10.07 1.35 -3.60
C LEU A 185 -10.99 2.35 -2.87
N ARG A 186 -12.31 2.14 -2.90
CA ARG A 186 -13.25 2.97 -2.10
C ARG A 186 -13.00 2.83 -0.61
N ASN A 187 -12.64 1.63 -0.12
CA ASN A 187 -12.34 1.42 1.30
C ASN A 187 -11.15 2.27 1.78
N LEU A 188 -10.24 2.71 0.89
CA LEU A 188 -9.18 3.66 1.27
C LEU A 188 -9.77 5.00 1.72
N PHE A 189 -10.92 5.43 1.18
CA PHE A 189 -11.50 6.75 1.46
C PHE A 189 -12.72 6.71 2.38
N ASP A 190 -13.02 5.54 2.92
CA ASP A 190 -13.99 5.33 4.01
C ASP A 190 -13.24 5.37 5.34
N ASP A 191 -13.47 6.41 6.14
CA ASP A 191 -12.84 6.55 7.44
C ASP A 191 -13.24 5.38 8.38
N ASN A 192 -14.35 4.68 8.14
CA ASN A 192 -14.72 3.49 8.93
C ASN A 192 -14.02 2.21 8.47
N LYS A 193 -13.12 2.28 7.49
CA LYS A 193 -12.39 1.12 6.96
C LYS A 193 -10.92 1.40 6.73
N CYS A 194 -10.43 2.59 7.00
CA CYS A 194 -9.03 2.91 6.82
C CYS A 194 -8.35 3.35 8.12
N VAL A 195 -7.04 3.14 8.17
CA VAL A 195 -6.14 3.74 9.15
C VAL A 195 -5.18 4.66 8.41
N ARG A 196 -4.80 5.77 9.03
CA ARG A 196 -3.92 6.76 8.42
C ARG A 196 -2.78 7.13 9.35
N SER A 197 -1.58 7.20 8.79
CA SER A 197 -0.40 7.74 9.44
C SER A 197 0.11 8.91 8.62
N ILE A 198 0.36 10.02 9.27
CA ILE A 198 0.86 11.25 8.66
C ILE A 198 2.11 11.67 9.43
N THR A 199 3.18 11.97 8.70
CA THR A 199 4.33 12.68 9.25
C THR A 199 4.46 14.02 8.56
N ALA A 200 4.78 15.07 9.31
CA ALA A 200 4.90 16.42 8.75
C ALA A 200 5.81 17.30 9.62
N HIS A 201 6.26 18.41 9.05
CA HIS A 201 6.91 19.46 9.82
C HIS A 201 5.96 20.02 10.91
N PRO A 202 6.43 20.39 12.11
CA PRO A 202 5.61 20.99 13.16
C PRO A 202 4.72 22.16 12.71
N SER A 203 5.18 22.98 11.74
CA SER A 203 4.40 24.10 11.19
C SER A 203 3.11 23.68 10.45
N LYS A 204 3.02 22.42 10.01
CA LYS A 204 1.86 21.89 9.26
C LYS A 204 0.88 21.11 10.13
N VAL A 205 1.21 20.87 11.40
CA VAL A 205 0.39 20.05 12.32
C VAL A 205 -1.02 20.63 12.47
N SER A 206 -1.15 21.93 12.75
CA SER A 206 -2.46 22.56 12.95
C SER A 206 -3.35 22.46 11.70
N GLU A 207 -2.77 22.62 10.50
CA GLU A 207 -3.50 22.49 9.23
C GLU A 207 -4.04 21.06 9.04
N ILE A 208 -3.21 20.06 9.35
CA ILE A 208 -3.54 18.64 9.23
C ILE A 208 -4.60 18.24 10.27
N GLU A 209 -4.50 18.68 11.51
CA GLU A 209 -5.50 18.41 12.55
C GLU A 209 -6.87 18.99 12.19
N LEU A 210 -6.91 20.15 11.54
CA LEU A 210 -8.14 20.78 11.07
C LEU A 210 -8.78 20.01 9.90
N ALA A 211 -7.96 19.51 8.98
CA ALA A 211 -8.42 18.74 7.83
C ALA A 211 -8.84 17.31 8.20
N PHE A 212 -8.16 16.69 9.17
CA PHE A 212 -8.38 15.32 9.60
C PHE A 212 -8.89 15.31 11.04
N LYS A 213 -10.20 15.47 11.22
CA LYS A 213 -10.86 15.65 12.55
C LYS A 213 -10.53 14.57 13.58
N ASN A 214 -10.18 13.36 13.15
CA ASN A 214 -9.80 12.23 14.02
C ASN A 214 -8.27 12.05 14.14
N ALA A 215 -7.50 13.09 13.81
CA ALA A 215 -6.05 13.08 13.97
C ALA A 215 -5.66 13.17 15.44
N THR A 216 -4.84 12.24 15.88
CA THR A 216 -4.19 12.25 17.19
C THR A 216 -2.69 12.43 16.98
N THR A 217 -2.13 13.49 17.56
CA THR A 217 -0.69 13.74 17.54
C THR A 217 0.04 12.79 18.49
N ILE A 218 1.05 12.10 17.97
CA ILE A 218 1.91 11.14 18.68
C ILE A 218 3.32 11.73 18.78
N LYS A 219 3.94 11.63 19.96
CA LYS A 219 5.36 11.94 20.15
C LYS A 219 6.22 10.84 19.52
N ILE A 220 7.27 11.22 18.81
CA ILE A 220 8.19 10.26 18.15
C ILE A 220 8.77 9.25 19.15
N GLU A 221 9.02 9.68 20.39
CA GLU A 221 9.49 8.82 21.49
C GLU A 221 8.59 7.60 21.74
N ASN A 222 7.29 7.72 21.47
CA ASN A 222 6.31 6.66 21.66
C ASN A 222 6.23 5.68 20.48
N LEU A 223 7.01 5.88 19.41
CA LEU A 223 7.06 4.98 18.25
C LEU A 223 8.10 3.85 18.41
N GLN A 224 8.84 3.83 19.52
CA GLN A 224 9.78 2.76 19.80
C GLN A 224 9.03 1.44 20.02
N VAL A 225 9.30 0.46 19.17
CA VAL A 225 8.87 -0.93 19.37
C VAL A 225 9.99 -1.61 20.13
N GLU A 226 9.75 -2.00 21.38
CA GLU A 226 10.66 -2.91 22.07
C GLU A 226 10.66 -4.24 21.30
N PRO A 227 11.84 -4.72 20.84
CA PRO A 227 11.90 -6.02 20.20
C PRO A 227 11.39 -7.07 21.21
N PRO A 228 10.57 -8.05 20.77
CA PRO A 228 10.16 -9.12 21.64
C PRO A 228 11.41 -9.81 22.21
N GLU A 229 11.42 -10.08 23.52
CA GLU A 229 12.49 -10.84 24.14
C GLU A 229 12.66 -12.16 23.38
N PHE A 230 13.78 -12.31 22.67
CA PHE A 230 14.16 -13.59 22.11
C PHE A 230 14.47 -14.50 23.29
N LYS A 231 13.51 -15.36 23.67
CA LYS A 231 13.81 -16.49 24.55
C LYS A 231 14.96 -17.24 23.90
N ASN A 232 16.09 -17.34 24.60
CA ASN A 232 17.25 -18.11 24.16
C ASN A 232 16.76 -19.47 23.67
N VAL A 233 16.80 -19.68 22.36
CA VAL A 233 16.61 -21.00 21.78
C VAL A 233 17.87 -21.76 22.16
N THR A 234 17.82 -22.49 23.28
CA THR A 234 18.81 -23.49 23.59
C THR A 234 18.68 -24.56 22.52
N PHE A 235 19.62 -24.57 21.58
CA PHE A 235 19.82 -25.73 20.72
C PHE A 235 20.25 -26.87 21.65
N GLU A 236 19.33 -27.80 21.94
CA GLU A 236 19.72 -29.10 22.46
C GLU A 236 20.58 -29.74 21.37
N ASN A 237 21.89 -29.82 21.63
CA ASN A 237 22.76 -30.68 20.86
C ASN A 237 22.29 -32.11 21.14
N ASP A 238 21.46 -32.65 20.27
CA ASP A 238 21.26 -34.09 20.15
C ASP A 238 22.57 -34.69 19.62
N THR A 239 23.58 -34.78 20.48
CA THR A 239 24.63 -35.77 20.38
C THR A 239 24.04 -37.10 20.86
N ASN A 240 23.21 -37.71 20.02
CA ASN A 240 22.98 -39.14 20.09
C ASN A 240 23.87 -39.80 19.03
N GLU A 241 24.89 -40.45 19.55
CA GLU A 241 25.78 -41.42 18.90
C GLU A 241 25.00 -42.36 17.96
N VAL A 242 25.49 -42.55 16.72
CA VAL A 242 26.18 -43.77 16.23
C VAL A 242 27.13 -43.39 15.11
#